data_AF-A0A392S014-F1
#
_entry.id   AF-A0A392S014-F1
#
_cell.length_a   1.000
_cell.length_b   1.000
_cell.length_c   1.000
_cell.angle_alpha   90.00
_cell.angle_beta   90.00
_cell.angle_gamma   90.00
#
_symmetry.space_group_name_H-M   'P 1'
#
loop_
_entity.id
_entity.type
_entity.pdbx_description
1 polymer ?
#
loop_
_entity_poly.entity_id
_entity_poly.type
_entity_poly.pdbx_seq_one_letter_code
_entity_poly.pdbx_strand_id
1 'polypeptide(L)' 'GLEKYVMTKLFARVFASLPDDVKLDDQLSEKMSLIQQFIRPENLDIKPAFQNETSWLVSI' A
#
# COMPACT_ATOMS: atom_id res chain seq x y z
N GLY A 1 -18.03 -6.54 14.36
CA GLY A 1 -18.04 -6.00 15.73
C GLY A 1 -18.34 -4.51 15.72
N LEU A 2 -18.34 -3.88 16.90
CA LEU A 2 -18.67 -2.46 17.11
C LEU A 2 -17.80 -1.49 16.28
N GLU A 3 -16.49 -1.72 16.21
CA GLU A 3 -15.55 -0.88 15.45
C GLU A 3 -15.96 -0.76 13.98
N LYS A 4 -16.21 -1.88 13.28
CA LYS A 4 -16.69 -1.87 11.89
C LYS A 4 -17.94 -1.01 11.73
N TYR A 5 -18.91 -1.14 12.63
CA TYR A 5 -20.16 -0.37 12.57
C TYR A 5 -19.91 1.13 12.73
N VAL A 6 -19.12 1.53 13.72
CA VAL A 6 -18.80 2.93 14.00
C VAL A 6 -17.97 3.55 12.88
N MET A 7 -16.87 2.90 12.48
CA MET A 7 -15.95 3.42 11.46
C MET A 7 -16.60 3.51 10.08
N THR A 8 -17.49 2.57 9.72
CA THR A 8 -18.23 2.65 8.45
C THR A 8 -19.10 3.90 8.39
N LYS A 9 -19.71 4.31 9.51
CA LYS A 9 -20.56 5.51 9.56
C LYS A 9 -19.74 6.81 9.55
N LEU A 10 -18.53 6.77 10.10
CA LEU A 10 -17.65 7.94 10.15
C LEU A 10 -16.71 8.06 8.94
N PHE A 11 -16.60 7.01 8.10
CA PHE A 11 -15.60 6.86 7.04
C PHE A 11 -15.39 8.13 6.20
N ALA A 12 -16.46 8.66 5.59
CA ALA A 12 -16.37 9.84 4.72
C ALA A 12 -15.87 11.11 5.42
N ARG A 13 -15.92 11.18 6.74
CA ARG A 13 -15.46 12.33 7.54
C ARG A 13 -14.03 12.17 8.04
N VAL A 14 -13.55 10.94 8.22
CA VAL A 14 -12.29 10.67 8.92
C VAL A 14 -11.22 10.01 8.04
N PHE A 15 -11.60 9.45 6.90
CA PHE A 15 -10.65 8.83 5.96
C PHE A 15 -10.19 9.85 4.92
N ALA A 16 -8.87 10.08 4.81
CA ALA A 16 -8.24 11.02 3.88
C ALA A 16 -8.94 12.41 3.84
N SER A 17 -9.39 12.90 5.00
CA SER A 17 -10.21 14.11 5.07
C SER A 17 -9.40 15.40 5.13
N LEU A 18 -8.09 15.31 5.37
CA LEU A 18 -7.18 16.45 5.27
C LEU A 18 -6.54 16.51 3.87
N PRO A 19 -6.39 17.71 3.28
CA PRO A 19 -5.73 17.87 1.98
C PRO A 19 -4.30 17.33 1.92
N ASP A 20 -3.58 17.39 3.04
CA ASP A 20 -2.22 16.86 3.13
C ASP A 20 -2.19 15.32 3.03
N ASP A 21 -3.19 14.63 3.59
CA ASP A 21 -3.31 13.17 3.50
C ASP A 21 -3.52 12.75 2.05
N VAL A 22 -4.45 13.42 1.35
CA VAL A 22 -4.73 13.17 -0.08
C VAL A 22 -3.49 13.38 -0.94
N LYS A 23 -2.75 14.47 -0.68
CA LYS A 23 -1.53 14.78 -1.41
C LYS A 23 -0.44 13.74 -1.19
N LEU A 24 -0.30 13.23 0.03
CA LEU A 24 0.68 12.18 0.34
C LEU A 24 0.29 10.86 -0.31
N ASP A 25 -1.00 10.50 -0.32
CA ASP A 25 -1.52 9.32 -0.99
C ASP A 25 -1.24 9.36 -2.50
N ASP A 26 -1.48 10.50 -3.14
CA ASP A 26 -1.19 10.71 -4.57
C ASP A 26 0.31 10.57 -4.88
N GLN A 27 1.16 11.22 -4.09
CA GLN A 27 2.62 11.13 -4.25
C GLN A 27 3.13 9.71 -4.04
N LEU A 28 2.57 9.00 -3.07
CA LEU A 28 2.93 7.61 -2.79
C LEU A 28 2.51 6.70 -3.95
N SER A 29 1.28 6.86 -4.44
CA SER A 29 0.72 6.11 -5.56
C SER A 29 1.54 6.31 -6.84
N GLU A 30 1.89 7.55 -7.17
CA GLU A 30 2.72 7.88 -8.32
C GLU A 30 4.11 7.22 -8.20
N LYS A 31 4.75 7.39 -7.04
CA LYS A 31 6.08 6.82 -6.78
C LYS A 31 6.06 5.29 -6.86
N MET A 32 5.06 4.63 -6.27
CA MET A 32 4.91 3.18 -6.33
C MET A 32 4.68 2.71 -7.76
N SER A 33 3.82 3.39 -8.53
CA SER A 33 3.52 3.06 -9.93
C SER A 33 4.77 3.07 -10.82
N LEU A 34 5.73 3.96 -10.54
CA LEU A 34 7.01 4.02 -11.24
C LEU A 34 7.97 2.93 -10.76
N ILE A 35 8.17 2.81 -9.44
CA ILE A 35 9.16 1.90 -8.85
C ILE A 35 8.80 0.43 -9.09
N GLN A 36 7.52 0.07 -9.01
CA GLN A 36 7.06 -1.32 -9.14
C GLN A 36 7.41 -1.96 -10.49
N GLN A 37 7.67 -1.15 -11.52
CA GLN A 37 7.99 -1.63 -12.87
C GLN A 37 9.39 -2.25 -12.98
N PHE A 38 10.31 -1.86 -12.09
CA PHE A 38 11.72 -2.25 -12.19
C PHE A 38 12.36 -2.72 -10.88
N ILE A 39 11.65 -2.63 -9.75
CA ILE A 39 12.14 -3.11 -8.47
C ILE A 39 12.36 -4.63 -8.51
N ARG A 40 13.48 -5.08 -7.95
CA ARG A 40 13.80 -6.51 -7.81
C ARG A 40 13.94 -6.87 -6.33
N PRO A 41 13.75 -8.15 -5.95
CA PRO A 41 13.89 -8.57 -4.57
C PRO A 41 15.24 -8.20 -3.95
N GLU A 42 16.30 -8.20 -4.75
CA GLU A 42 17.66 -7.86 -4.29
C GLU A 42 17.80 -6.38 -3.90
N ASN A 43 16.99 -5.48 -4.45
CA ASN A 43 16.96 -4.07 -4.07
C ASN A 43 16.48 -3.86 -2.62
N LEU A 44 15.82 -4.86 -2.03
CA LEU A 44 15.25 -4.85 -0.69
C LEU A 44 15.90 -5.89 0.23
N ASP A 45 17.10 -6.36 -0.12
CA ASP A 45 17.86 -7.39 0.62
C ASP A 45 17.15 -8.74 0.78
N ILE A 46 16.20 -9.05 -0.13
CA ILE A 46 15.51 -10.34 -0.12
C ILE A 46 16.44 -11.42 -0.67
N LYS A 47 16.92 -12.30 0.21
CA LYS A 47 17.83 -13.39 -0.16
C LYS A 47 17.14 -14.40 -1.09
N PRO A 48 17.88 -15.04 -2.02
CA PRO A 48 17.33 -16.05 -2.95
C PRO A 48 16.55 -17.19 -2.27
N ALA A 49 16.99 -17.62 -1.08
CA ALA A 49 16.32 -18.67 -0.31
C ALA A 49 14.90 -18.31 0.15
N PHE A 50 14.53 -17.03 0.13
CA PHE A 50 13.20 -16.53 0.49
C PHE A 50 12.42 -15.99 -0.71
N GLN A 51 12.99 -16.06 -1.93
CA GLN A 51 12.28 -15.60 -3.12
C GLN A 51 11.12 -16.55 -3.45
N ASN A 52 10.02 -15.95 -3.87
CA ASN A 52 8.82 -16.67 -4.28
C ASN A 52 8.60 -16.50 -5.78
N GLU A 53 8.37 -17.61 -6.49
CA GLU A 53 8.24 -17.61 -7.96
C GLU A 53 7.04 -16.80 -8.46
N THR A 54 5.98 -16.66 -7.65
CA THR A 54 4.80 -15.86 -8.00
C THR A 54 4.86 -14.45 -7.42
N SER A 55 6.03 -13.99 -6.94
CA SER A 55 6.19 -12.68 -6.31
C SER A 55 5.16 -12.42 -5.19
N TRP A 56 4.78 -13.46 -4.46
CA TRP A 56 3.73 -13.41 -3.42
C TRP A 56 2.38 -12.86 -3.93
N LEU A 57 1.98 -13.18 -5.16
CA LEU A 57 0.75 -12.67 -5.80
C LEU A 57 -0.50 -12.78 -4.91
N VAL A 58 -0.62 -13.83 -4.10
CA VAL A 58 -1.77 -14.03 -3.18
C VAL A 58 -1.79 -13.09 -1.98
N SER A 59 -0.73 -12.29 -1.79
CA SER A 59 -0.59 -11.29 -0.72
C SER A 59 -0.64 -9.85 -1.25
N ILE A 60 -0.62 -9.67 -2.58
CA ILE A 60 -0.79 -8.38 -3.28
C ILE A 60 -2.28 -8.15 -3.53
#